data_AF-B0DVB4-F1
#
_entry.id   AF-B0DVB4-F1
#
_cell.length_a   1.000
_cell.length_b   1.000
_cell.length_c   1.000
_cell.angle_alpha   90.00
_cell.angle_beta   90.00
_cell.angle_gamma   90.00
#
_symmetry.space_group_name_H-M   'P 1'
#
loop_
_entity.id
_entity.type
_entity.pdbx_description
1 polymer ?
#
loop_
_entity_poly.entity_id
_entity_poly.type
_entity_poly.pdbx_seq_one_letter_code
_entity_poly.pdbx_strand_id
1 'polypeptide(L)'
;MGIKDLWKLLAPVGEHISLHQLAVEDGFVNNIGGVRAYQVGIDTSGWVYCVLYRHSASKNPELATLYVRCCCLLNKPIQPYFVFDGPKCPCVKWGKPV
;
A
#
# COMPACT_ATOMS: atom_id res chain seq x y z
N MET A 1 -3.40 14.22 -4.75
CA MET A 1 -3.66 15.35 -3.83
C MET A 1 -2.83 15.15 -2.58
N GLY A 2 -2.13 16.17 -2.08
CA GLY A 2 -1.28 16.06 -0.89
C GLY A 2 -1.09 17.42 -0.22
N ILE A 3 -0.61 17.42 1.03
CA ILE A 3 -0.29 18.65 1.75
C ILE A 3 0.94 19.28 1.10
N LYS A 4 0.81 20.52 0.63
CA LYS A 4 1.90 21.23 -0.05
C LYS A 4 3.12 21.33 0.87
N ASP A 5 4.29 21.03 0.32
CA ASP A 5 5.60 21.08 1.01
C ASP A 5 5.79 20.14 2.22
N LEU A 6 4.81 19.30 2.57
CA LEU A 6 4.92 18.35 3.69
C LEU A 6 6.16 17.45 3.57
N TRP A 7 6.41 16.91 2.38
CA TRP A 7 7.56 16.04 2.15
C TRP A 7 8.90 16.73 2.31
N LYS A 8 9.01 18.05 2.08
CA LYS A 8 10.26 18.79 2.33
C LYS A 8 10.63 18.80 3.81
N LEU A 9 9.63 18.75 4.69
CA LEU A 9 9.81 18.72 6.14
C LEU A 9 10.06 17.29 6.66
N LEU A 10 9.36 16.29 6.13
CA LEU A 10 9.42 14.92 6.61
C LEU A 10 10.52 14.07 5.98
N ALA A 11 10.93 14.36 4.74
CA ALA A 11 11.93 13.55 4.05
C ALA A 11 13.26 13.39 4.82
N PRO A 12 13.80 14.41 5.52
CA PRO A 12 15.04 14.25 6.28
C PRO A 12 14.96 13.25 7.44
N VAL A 13 13.76 13.00 7.97
CA VAL A 13 13.53 12.03 9.06
C VAL A 13 12.89 10.73 8.56
N GLY A 14 12.71 10.59 7.24
CA GLY A 14 12.14 9.40 6.63
C GLY A 14 13.18 8.27 6.60
N GLU A 15 12.77 7.10 7.06
CA GLU A 15 13.60 5.90 6.99
C GLU A 15 13.21 5.04 5.79
N HIS A 16 14.22 4.60 5.04
CA HIS A 16 14.01 3.66 3.94
C HIS A 16 14.18 2.23 4.45
N ILE A 17 13.07 1.56 4.70
CA ILE A 17 13.04 0.17 5.15
C ILE A 17 12.44 -0.74 4.09
N SER A 18 13.00 -1.94 3.95
CA SER A 18 12.46 -2.93 3.02
C SER A 18 11.24 -3.63 3.62
N LEU A 19 10.30 -4.03 2.77
CA LEU A 19 9.16 -4.86 3.21
C LEU A 19 9.61 -6.23 3.74
N HIS A 20 10.79 -6.72 3.34
CA HIS A 20 11.36 -7.96 3.86
C HIS A 20 11.77 -7.81 5.33
N GLN A 21 12.48 -6.73 5.66
CA GLN A 21 12.90 -6.44 7.03
C GLN A 21 11.70 -6.33 7.96
N LEU A 22 10.69 -5.53 7.58
CA LEU A 22 9.46 -5.38 8.37
C LEU A 22 8.71 -6.70 8.56
N ALA A 23 8.52 -7.47 7.49
CA ALA A 23 7.66 -8.65 7.56
C ALA A 23 8.38 -9.87 8.14
N VAL A 24 9.63 -10.11 7.74
CA VAL A 24 10.37 -11.33 8.08
C VAL A 24 11.21 -11.10 9.33
N GLU A 25 12.11 -10.12 9.32
CA GLU A 25 13.04 -9.91 10.43
C GLU A 25 12.29 -9.43 11.67
N ASP A 26 11.59 -8.30 11.57
CA ASP A 26 10.92 -7.68 12.72
C ASP A 26 9.61 -8.38 13.09
N GLY A 27 8.79 -8.68 12.07
CA GLY A 27 7.43 -9.20 12.25
C GLY A 27 7.34 -10.70 12.53
N PHE A 28 8.29 -11.52 12.06
CA PHE A 28 8.20 -12.98 12.15
C PHE A 28 9.34 -13.61 12.96
N VAL A 29 10.60 -13.25 12.70
CA VAL A 29 11.77 -13.81 13.40
C VAL A 29 11.90 -13.20 14.79
N ASN A 30 11.96 -11.88 14.90
CA ASN A 30 12.03 -11.17 16.18
C ASN A 30 10.68 -11.23 16.91
N ASN A 31 9.58 -11.27 16.14
CA ASN A 31 8.20 -11.39 16.63
C ASN A 31 7.88 -10.46 17.81
N ILE A 32 8.31 -9.21 17.73
CA ILE A 32 8.17 -8.22 18.82
C ILE A 32 6.70 -8.07 19.23
N GLY A 33 5.78 -8.18 18.27
CA GLY A 33 4.33 -8.07 18.47
C GLY A 33 3.61 -9.36 18.84
N GLY A 34 4.28 -10.52 18.90
CA GLY A 34 3.63 -11.81 19.19
C GLY A 34 2.61 -12.28 18.14
N VAL A 35 2.68 -11.76 16.91
CA VAL A 35 1.74 -12.04 15.82
C VAL A 35 2.36 -12.99 14.79
N ARG A 36 1.55 -13.83 14.16
CA ARG A 36 2.04 -14.84 13.19
C ARG A 36 2.45 -14.26 11.83
N ALA A 37 2.04 -13.03 11.52
CA ALA A 37 2.32 -12.36 10.27
C ALA A 37 2.23 -10.84 10.46
N TYR A 38 2.98 -10.09 9.66
CA TYR A 38 2.93 -8.65 9.63
C TYR A 38 1.61 -8.16 9.01
N GLN A 39 0.78 -7.52 9.83
CA GLN A 39 -0.55 -7.06 9.42
C GLN A 39 -0.45 -5.68 8.78
N VAL A 40 -0.95 -5.53 7.55
CA VAL A 40 -0.88 -4.26 6.82
C VAL A 40 -2.23 -3.91 6.19
N GLY A 41 -2.74 -2.72 6.52
CA GLY A 41 -3.86 -2.11 5.82
C GLY A 41 -3.38 -1.48 4.51
N ILE A 42 -3.98 -1.87 3.39
CA ILE A 42 -3.66 -1.37 2.06
C ILE A 42 -4.84 -0.56 1.55
N ASP A 43 -4.63 0.73 1.32
CA ASP A 43 -5.59 1.55 0.58
C ASP A 43 -5.66 1.07 -0.87
N THR A 44 -6.80 0.51 -1.24
CA THR A 44 -7.00 -0.12 -2.55
C THR A 44 -7.10 0.91 -3.66
N SER A 45 -7.61 2.11 -3.37
CA SER A 45 -7.78 3.19 -4.36
C SER A 45 -6.44 3.57 -5.00
N GLY A 46 -5.38 3.69 -4.20
CA GLY A 46 -4.03 3.96 -4.69
C GLY A 46 -3.46 2.84 -5.55
N TRP A 47 -3.73 1.58 -5.20
CA TRP A 47 -3.30 0.43 -6.00
C TRP A 47 -3.99 0.40 -7.36
N VAL A 48 -5.31 0.59 -7.38
CA VAL A 48 -6.13 0.66 -8.60
C VAL A 48 -5.66 1.82 -9.47
N TYR A 49 -5.52 3.02 -8.92
CA TYR A 49 -5.02 4.18 -9.65
C TYR A 49 -3.66 3.90 -10.32
N CYS A 50 -2.71 3.32 -9.59
CA CYS A 50 -1.39 3.01 -10.14
C CYS A 50 -1.41 1.98 -11.28
N VAL A 51 -2.37 1.05 -11.32
CA VAL A 51 -2.43 0.02 -12.38
C VAL A 51 -3.21 0.47 -13.61
N LEU A 52 -4.13 1.44 -13.46
CA LEU A 52 -4.91 2.00 -14.58
C LEU A 52 -4.04 2.66 -15.66
N TYR A 53 -2.86 3.17 -15.30
CA TYR A 53 -1.92 3.79 -16.24
C TYR A 53 -0.88 2.81 -16.80
N ARG A 54 -1.01 1.50 -16.54
CA ARG A 54 -0.08 0.50 -17.08
C ARG A 54 -0.56 0.01 -18.44
N HIS A 55 0.24 0.28 -19.45
CA HIS A 55 0.03 -0.24 -20.79
C HIS A 55 0.80 -1.55 -20.97
N SER A 56 0.12 -2.61 -21.40
CA SER A 56 0.76 -3.86 -21.83
C SER A 56 -0.05 -4.50 -22.95
N ALA A 57 0.58 -5.38 -23.73
CA ALA A 57 -0.07 -6.14 -24.79
C ALA A 57 -0.97 -7.29 -24.26
N SER A 58 -1.05 -7.48 -22.94
CA SER A 58 -1.91 -8.49 -22.34
C SER A 58 -3.38 -8.09 -22.42
N LYS A 59 -4.29 -9.07 -22.36
CA LYS A 59 -5.74 -8.83 -22.38
C LYS A 59 -6.24 -7.90 -21.25
N ASN A 60 -5.65 -8.01 -20.06
CA ASN A 60 -6.02 -7.25 -18.85
C ASN A 60 -4.74 -6.82 -18.06
N PRO A 61 -4.00 -5.80 -18.53
CA PRO A 61 -2.71 -5.39 -17.96
C PRO A 61 -2.79 -4.94 -16.49
N GLU A 62 -3.88 -4.27 -16.13
CA GLU A 62 -4.17 -3.80 -14.78
C GLU A 62 -4.32 -4.97 -13.81
N LEU A 63 -5.10 -5.99 -14.18
CA LEU A 63 -5.32 -7.17 -13.36
C LEU A 63 -4.04 -8.00 -13.21
N ALA A 64 -3.27 -8.16 -14.28
CA ALA A 64 -1.99 -8.85 -14.25
C ALA A 64 -1.01 -8.18 -13.25
N THR A 65 -0.99 -6.84 -13.22
CA THR A 65 -0.14 -6.11 -12.27
C THR A 65 -0.62 -6.28 -10.83
N LEU A 66 -1.92 -6.19 -10.57
CA LEU A 66 -2.48 -6.43 -9.24
C LEU A 66 -2.15 -7.85 -8.76
N TYR A 67 -2.31 -8.85 -9.64
CA TYR A 67 -1.98 -10.23 -9.35
C TYR A 67 -0.52 -10.39 -8.92
N VAL A 68 0.43 -9.86 -9.70
CA VAL A 68 1.86 -9.94 -9.37
C VAL A 68 2.15 -9.27 -8.03
N ARG A 69 1.55 -8.10 -7.75
CA ARG A 69 1.74 -7.43 -6.44
C ARG A 69 1.18 -8.27 -5.29
N CYS A 70 0.03 -8.91 -5.46
CA CYS A 70 -0.52 -9.84 -4.47
C CYS A 70 0.43 -11.04 -4.25
N CYS A 71 0.99 -11.62 -5.31
CA CYS A 71 2.00 -12.67 -5.20
C CYS A 71 3.24 -12.20 -4.41
N CYS A 72 3.70 -10.96 -4.64
CA CYS A 72 4.81 -10.38 -3.87
C CYS A 72 4.51 -10.28 -2.37
N LEU A 73 3.27 -9.98 -1.98
CA LEU A 73 2.83 -9.96 -0.59
C LEU A 73 2.76 -11.38 -0.01
N LEU A 74 2.18 -12.33 -0.75
CA LEU A 74 2.03 -13.74 -0.32
C LEU A 74 3.38 -14.47 -0.17
N ASN A 75 4.42 -14.02 -0.87
CA ASN A 75 5.78 -14.53 -0.73
C ASN A 75 6.48 -14.11 0.58
N LYS A 76 5.78 -13.43 1.48
CA LYS A 76 6.26 -12.98 2.79
C LYS A 76 5.20 -13.28 3.85
N PRO A 77 5.56 -13.37 5.14
CA PRO A 77 4.61 -13.54 6.24
C PRO A 77 3.85 -12.22 6.48
N ILE A 78 3.04 -11.82 5.49
CA ILE A 78 2.24 -10.60 5.51
C ILE A 78 0.77 -11.02 5.48
N GLN A 79 -0.03 -10.39 6.33
CA GLN A 79 -1.47 -10.48 6.31
C GLN A 79 -2.04 -9.15 5.78
N PRO A 80 -2.30 -9.04 4.47
CA PRO A 80 -2.80 -7.81 3.88
C PRO A 80 -4.31 -7.67 4.09
N TYR A 81 -4.74 -6.45 4.43
CA TYR A 81 -6.15 -6.05 4.50
C TYR A 81 -6.39 -4.98 3.44
N PHE A 82 -7.06 -5.34 2.35
CA PHE A 82 -7.42 -4.38 1.31
C PHE A 82 -8.64 -3.56 1.75
N VAL A 83 -8.42 -2.27 1.99
CA VAL A 83 -9.44 -1.33 2.45
C VAL A 83 -9.99 -0.60 1.24
N PHE A 84 -11.32 -0.61 1.11
CA PHE A 84 -12.07 0.11 0.09
C PHE A 84 -12.81 1.27 0.72
N ASP A 85 -12.94 2.36 -0.04
CA ASP A 85 -13.72 3.52 0.39
C ASP A 85 -15.19 3.14 0.62
N GLY A 86 -15.74 3.64 1.71
CA GLY A 86 -17.15 3.46 2.06
C GLY A 86 -18.03 4.60 1.55
N PRO A 87 -19.35 4.46 1.67
CA PRO A 87 -20.32 5.47 1.18
C PRO A 87 -20.27 6.80 1.95
N LYS A 88 -19.51 6.87 3.05
CA LYS A 88 -19.37 8.06 3.91
C LYS A 88 -18.15 8.93 3.56
N CYS A 89 -17.55 8.75 2.38
CA CYS A 89 -16.50 9.66 1.94
C CYS A 89 -17.07 11.08 1.78
N PRO A 90 -16.42 12.10 2.34
CA PRO A 90 -16.92 13.47 2.26
C PRO A 90 -16.91 13.93 0.80
N CYS A 91 -17.96 14.63 0.37
CA CYS A 91 -18.06 15.16 -1.00
C CYS A 91 -17.04 16.27 -1.29
N VAL A 92 -16.49 16.90 -0.24
CA VAL A 92 -15.50 17.98 -0.33
C VAL A 92 -14.35 17.68 0.61
N LYS A 93 -13.12 17.69 0.09
CA LYS A 93 -11.88 17.52 0.85
C LYS A 93 -10.95 18.70 0.57
N TRP A 94 -10.61 19.45 1.63
CA TRP A 94 -9.75 20.64 1.56
C TRP A 94 -10.25 21.71 0.57
N GLY A 95 -11.56 21.98 0.60
CA GLY A 95 -12.19 22.98 -0.27
C GLY A 95 -12.30 22.58 -1.74
N LYS A 96 -12.00 21.32 -2.08
CA LYS A 96 -12.13 20.77 -3.44
C LYS A 96 -13.11 19.60 -3.44
N PRO A 97 -13.92 19.43 -4.49
CA PRO A 97 -14.71 18.21 -4.66
C PRO A 97 -13.79 17.00 -4.72
N VAL A 98 -14.22 15.91 -4.10
CA VAL A 98 -13.52 14.61 -4.08
C VAL A 98 -13.82 13.83 -5.35
#